data_AF-A0A1Y6LE40-F1
#
_entry.id   AF-A0A1Y6LE40-F1
#
_cell.length_a   1.000
_cell.length_b   1.000
_cell.length_c   1.000
_cell.angle_alpha   90.00
_cell.angle_beta   90.00
_cell.angle_gamma   90.00
#
_symmetry.space_group_name_H-M   'P 1'
#
loop_
_entity.id
_entity.type
_entity.pdbx_description
1 polymer ?
#
loop_
_entity_poly.entity_id
_entity_poly.type
_entity_poly.pdbx_seq_one_letter_code
_entity_poly.pdbx_strand_id
1 'polypeptide(L)'
;MDFADSTTRYAACVSIVALLAAFLLVQPTGLVKWLQKKNYQYEVTFSLYMLTPTEKFVFNSILFLTVSMLLIASFLYLPDHIMTMSRRTYYYFAGDAGHSNSRQAAETLYETATKAGDAVLGAASEWAQTAYEAAANKTAANVPAAASEVAEAVGV
;
A
#
# COMPACT_ATOMS: atom_id res chain seq x y z
N MET A 1 -27.87 -8.19 -16.53
CA MET A 1 -28.21 -7.78 -15.15
C MET A 1 -26.89 -7.45 -14.47
N ASP A 2 -26.62 -6.16 -14.24
CA ASP A 2 -25.38 -5.71 -13.62
C ASP A 2 -25.37 -6.06 -12.13
N PHE A 3 -24.56 -7.05 -11.76
CA PHE A 3 -24.32 -7.43 -10.36
C PHE A 3 -23.52 -6.38 -9.55
N ALA A 4 -23.11 -5.30 -10.21
CA ALA A 4 -22.32 -4.21 -9.63
C ALA A 4 -23.17 -3.16 -8.91
N ASP A 5 -24.48 -3.09 -9.18
CA ASP A 5 -25.34 -2.09 -8.52
C ASP A 5 -25.61 -2.47 -7.06
N SER A 6 -25.36 -1.52 -6.15
CA SER A 6 -25.46 -1.70 -4.70
C SER A 6 -26.85 -2.23 -4.30
N THR A 7 -27.90 -1.73 -4.97
CA THR A 7 -29.29 -2.14 -4.75
C THR A 7 -29.52 -3.61 -5.10
N THR A 8 -28.92 -4.08 -6.19
CA THR A 8 -29.02 -5.48 -6.63
C THR A 8 -28.30 -6.43 -5.67
N ARG A 9 -27.18 -6.00 -5.08
CA ARG A 9 -26.45 -6.78 -4.06
C ARG A 9 -27.27 -6.94 -2.78
N TYR A 10 -27.91 -5.87 -2.30
CA TYR A 10 -28.79 -5.97 -1.13
C TYR A 10 -30.03 -6.80 -1.41
N ALA A 11 -30.66 -6.63 -2.59
CA ALA A 11 -31.79 -7.45 -3.00
C ALA A 11 -31.42 -8.95 -3.09
N ALA A 12 -30.25 -9.26 -3.64
CA ALA A 12 -29.71 -10.62 -3.68
C ALA A 12 -29.47 -11.17 -2.26
N CYS A 13 -28.81 -10.41 -1.38
CA CYS A 13 -28.62 -10.80 0.02
C CYS A 13 -29.96 -11.05 0.74
N VAL A 14 -30.95 -10.18 0.56
CA VAL A 14 -32.28 -10.34 1.17
C VAL A 14 -32.98 -11.58 0.63
N SER A 15 -32.91 -11.84 -0.68
CA SER A 15 -33.48 -13.05 -1.28
C SER A 15 -32.82 -14.33 -0.78
N ILE A 16 -31.48 -14.33 -0.60
CA ILE A 16 -30.73 -15.46 -0.05
C ILE A 16 -31.08 -15.68 1.41
N VAL A 17 -31.18 -14.61 2.22
CA VAL A 17 -31.59 -14.68 3.62
C VAL A 17 -33.03 -15.17 3.75
N ALA A 18 -33.94 -14.73 2.88
CA ALA A 18 -35.32 -15.18 2.86
C ALA A 18 -35.43 -16.67 2.46
N LEU A 19 -34.65 -17.12 1.49
CA LEU A 19 -34.58 -18.54 1.10
C LEU A 19 -33.96 -19.40 2.21
N LEU A 20 -32.91 -18.92 2.88
CA LEU A 20 -32.34 -19.58 4.05
C LEU A 20 -33.34 -19.66 5.20
N ALA A 21 -34.05 -18.57 5.48
CA ALA A 21 -35.08 -18.53 6.52
C ALA A 21 -36.26 -19.46 6.19
N ALA A 22 -36.70 -19.51 4.93
CA ALA A 22 -37.72 -20.43 4.46
C ALA A 22 -37.25 -21.90 4.58
N PHE A 23 -36.01 -22.18 4.19
CA PHE A 23 -35.39 -23.50 4.37
C PHE A 23 -35.29 -23.90 5.85
N LEU A 24 -34.91 -22.95 6.72
CA LEU A 24 -34.84 -23.13 8.17
C LEU A 24 -36.22 -23.40 8.79
N LEU A 25 -37.24 -22.65 8.36
CA LEU A 25 -38.63 -22.76 8.81
C LEU A 25 -39.30 -24.05 8.35
N VAL A 26 -38.95 -24.56 7.17
CA VAL A 26 -39.48 -25.82 6.62
C VAL A 26 -38.78 -27.04 7.24
N GLN A 27 -37.54 -26.91 7.73
CA GLN A 27 -36.80 -28.01 8.37
C GLN A 27 -36.52 -27.80 9.88
N PRO A 28 -37.54 -27.60 10.73
CA PRO A 28 -37.29 -27.43 12.16
C PRO A 28 -36.73 -28.71 12.82
N THR A 29 -37.09 -29.89 12.32
CA THR A 29 -36.70 -31.16 12.96
C THR A 29 -35.26 -31.58 12.72
N GLY A 30 -34.68 -31.26 11.56
CA GLY A 30 -33.30 -31.60 11.23
C GLY A 30 -32.29 -30.77 12.03
N LEU A 31 -32.51 -29.46 12.09
CA LEU A 31 -31.66 -28.53 12.83
C LEU A 31 -31.76 -28.71 14.34
N VAL A 32 -32.97 -28.96 14.88
CA VAL A 32 -33.14 -29.24 16.31
C VAL A 32 -32.41 -30.53 16.71
N LYS A 33 -32.53 -31.60 15.93
CA LYS A 33 -31.78 -32.85 16.17
C LYS A 33 -30.27 -32.66 16.07
N TRP A 34 -29.82 -31.84 15.13
CA TRP A 34 -28.41 -31.48 14.97
C TRP A 34 -27.90 -30.64 16.15
N LEU A 35 -28.66 -29.65 16.60
CA LEU A 35 -28.35 -28.83 17.78
C LEU A 35 -28.28 -29.68 19.04
N GLN A 36 -29.24 -30.59 19.22
CA GLN A 36 -29.24 -31.55 20.33
C GLN A 36 -27.95 -32.39 20.30
N LYS A 37 -27.58 -32.96 19.15
CA LYS A 37 -26.32 -33.71 19.00
C LYS A 37 -25.08 -32.87 19.34
N LYS A 38 -25.09 -31.58 19.01
CA LYS A 38 -23.99 -30.66 19.37
C LYS A 38 -23.94 -30.34 20.86
N ASN A 39 -25.08 -30.17 21.52
CA ASN A 39 -25.15 -30.02 22.98
C ASN A 39 -24.64 -31.29 23.69
N TYR A 40 -25.03 -32.48 23.24
CA TYR A 40 -24.50 -33.73 23.80
C TYR A 40 -22.99 -33.85 23.63
N GLN A 41 -22.47 -33.51 22.46
CA GLN A 41 -21.03 -33.56 22.21
C GLN A 41 -20.27 -32.52 23.02
N TYR A 42 -20.86 -31.35 23.28
CA TYR A 42 -20.31 -30.35 24.17
C TYR A 42 -20.22 -30.86 25.60
N GLU A 43 -21.25 -31.53 26.12
CA GLU A 43 -21.22 -32.16 27.44
C GLU A 43 -20.15 -33.26 27.56
N VAL A 44 -19.97 -34.07 26.52
CA VAL A 44 -19.01 -35.18 26.50
C VAL A 44 -17.56 -34.71 26.30
N THR A 45 -17.31 -33.76 25.39
CA THR A 45 -15.95 -33.35 25.01
C THR A 45 -15.37 -32.34 25.99
N PHE A 46 -16.23 -31.49 26.56
CA PHE A 46 -15.82 -30.48 27.53
C PHE A 46 -15.87 -31.02 28.97
N SER A 47 -16.12 -32.33 29.16
CA SER A 47 -16.29 -32.96 30.47
C SER A 47 -17.36 -32.29 31.36
N LEU A 48 -18.23 -31.47 30.74
CA LEU A 48 -19.16 -30.61 31.45
C LEU A 48 -20.22 -31.41 32.21
N TYR A 49 -20.46 -32.66 31.80
CA TYR A 49 -21.40 -33.54 32.49
C TYR A 49 -20.93 -33.94 33.89
N MET A 50 -19.61 -33.91 34.14
CA MET A 50 -19.03 -34.29 35.45
C MET A 50 -18.94 -33.13 36.43
N LEU A 51 -19.15 -31.90 35.98
CA LEU A 51 -19.11 -30.71 36.82
C LEU A 51 -20.45 -30.49 37.53
N THR A 52 -20.40 -29.97 38.75
CA THR A 52 -21.58 -29.57 39.52
C THR A 52 -22.31 -28.46 38.75
N PRO A 53 -23.65 -28.37 38.76
CA PRO A 53 -24.40 -27.36 37.98
C PRO A 53 -23.96 -25.90 38.23
N THR A 54 -23.46 -25.58 39.42
CA THR A 54 -22.83 -24.29 39.74
C THR A 54 -21.49 -24.09 39.03
N GLU A 55 -20.66 -25.14 38.93
CA GLU A 55 -19.36 -25.12 38.26
C GLU A 55 -19.52 -24.99 36.73
N LYS A 56 -20.55 -25.62 36.14
CA LYS A 56 -20.86 -25.48 34.70
C LYS A 56 -21.11 -24.02 34.31
N PHE A 57 -21.79 -23.27 35.17
CA PHE A 57 -22.08 -21.86 34.93
C PHE A 57 -20.79 -21.03 34.91
N VAL A 58 -19.93 -21.20 35.92
CA VAL A 58 -18.64 -20.50 36.00
C VAL A 58 -17.76 -20.83 34.80
N PHE A 59 -17.68 -22.11 34.43
CA PHE A 59 -16.90 -22.54 33.28
C PHE A 59 -17.38 -21.92 31.97
N ASN A 60 -18.68 -21.98 31.70
CA ASN A 60 -19.27 -21.40 30.50
C ASN A 60 -19.11 -19.87 30.46
N SER A 61 -19.09 -19.21 31.63
CA SER A 61 -18.83 -17.77 31.74
C SER A 61 -17.41 -17.41 31.32
N ILE A 62 -16.42 -18.17 31.79
CA ILE A 62 -15.01 -17.97 31.41
C ILE A 62 -14.83 -18.23 29.93
N LEU A 63 -15.38 -19.34 29.41
CA LEU A 63 -15.32 -19.67 27.99
C LEU A 63 -15.96 -18.56 27.14
N PHE A 64 -17.15 -18.09 27.52
CA PHE A 64 -17.82 -16.97 26.85
C PHE A 64 -16.97 -15.70 26.87
N LEU A 65 -16.34 -15.38 28.00
CA LEU A 65 -15.48 -14.21 28.16
C LEU A 65 -14.23 -14.34 27.27
N THR A 66 -13.56 -15.48 27.28
CA THR A 66 -12.37 -15.73 26.44
C THR A 66 -12.71 -15.68 24.96
N VAL A 67 -13.82 -16.31 24.54
CA VAL A 67 -14.26 -16.28 23.14
C VAL A 67 -14.69 -14.87 22.75
N SER A 68 -15.39 -14.14 23.61
CA SER A 68 -15.79 -12.75 23.33
C SER A 68 -14.57 -11.83 23.19
N MET A 69 -13.59 -11.96 24.08
CA MET A 69 -12.31 -11.24 23.99
C MET A 69 -11.55 -11.59 22.71
N LEU A 70 -11.55 -12.87 22.32
CA LEU A 70 -10.91 -13.31 21.10
C LEU A 70 -11.64 -12.82 19.84
N LEU A 71 -12.98 -12.83 19.84
CA LEU A 71 -13.79 -12.34 18.73
C LEU A 71 -13.62 -10.84 18.54
N ILE A 72 -13.66 -10.05 19.62
CA ILE A 72 -13.47 -8.60 19.49
C ILE A 72 -12.06 -8.27 19.01
N ALA A 73 -11.04 -8.99 19.51
CA ALA A 73 -9.67 -8.87 19.02
C ALA A 73 -9.56 -9.29 17.56
N SER A 74 -10.25 -10.36 17.14
CA SER A 74 -10.27 -10.80 15.74
C SER A 74 -10.92 -9.74 14.85
N PHE A 75 -12.12 -9.25 15.17
CA PHE A 75 -12.79 -8.26 14.33
C PHE A 75 -12.01 -6.94 14.23
N LEU A 76 -11.30 -6.54 15.29
CA LEU A 76 -10.57 -5.27 15.31
C LEU A 76 -9.14 -5.37 14.74
N TYR A 77 -8.42 -6.47 15.00
CA TYR A 77 -7.01 -6.63 14.62
C TYR A 77 -6.82 -7.47 13.34
N LEU A 78 -7.68 -8.47 13.12
CA LEU A 78 -7.58 -9.34 11.96
C LEU A 78 -7.73 -8.63 10.60
N PRO A 79 -8.59 -7.60 10.39
CA PRO A 79 -8.68 -6.96 9.08
C PRO A 79 -7.36 -6.30 8.67
N ASP A 80 -6.70 -5.58 9.58
CA ASP A 80 -5.40 -4.97 9.31
C ASP A 80 -4.30 -6.03 9.09
N HIS A 81 -4.35 -7.11 9.88
CA HIS A 81 -3.43 -8.24 9.73
C HIS A 81 -3.62 -9.01 8.39
N ILE A 82 -4.87 -9.16 7.92
CA ILE A 82 -5.17 -9.78 6.64
C ILE A 82 -4.71 -8.89 5.48
N MET A 83 -4.81 -7.56 5.57
CA MET A 83 -4.36 -6.65 4.52
C MET A 83 -2.84 -6.68 4.32
N THR A 84 -2.08 -6.77 5.43
CA THR A 84 -0.62 -6.88 5.37
C THR A 84 -0.16 -8.24 4.83
N MET A 85 -0.80 -9.32 5.26
CA MET A 85 -0.57 -10.68 4.74
C MET A 85 -0.92 -10.78 3.24
N SER A 86 -2.10 -10.27 2.84
CA SER A 86 -2.59 -10.38 1.47
C SER A 86 -1.72 -9.63 0.47
N ARG A 87 -1.17 -8.46 0.82
CA ARG A 87 -0.22 -7.73 -0.03
C ARG A 87 1.05 -8.54 -0.31
N ARG A 88 1.56 -9.28 0.67
CA ARG A 88 2.72 -10.16 0.50
C ARG A 88 2.35 -11.41 -0.31
N THR A 89 1.21 -12.05 -0.01
CA THR A 89 0.72 -13.19 -0.79
C THR A 89 0.46 -12.81 -2.25
N TYR A 90 -0.09 -11.62 -2.51
CA TYR A 90 -0.31 -11.10 -3.85
C TYR A 90 1.02 -10.87 -4.58
N TYR A 91 2.06 -10.39 -3.89
CA TYR A 91 3.40 -10.27 -4.47
C TYR A 91 3.97 -11.61 -4.93
N TYR A 92 3.78 -12.68 -4.13
CA TYR A 92 4.25 -14.02 -4.52
C TYR A 92 3.38 -14.69 -5.59
N PHE A 93 2.08 -14.36 -5.65
CA PHE A 93 1.14 -15.00 -6.57
C PHE A 93 1.01 -14.30 -7.93
N ALA A 94 1.08 -12.96 -7.97
CA ALA A 94 1.02 -12.17 -9.21
C ALA A 94 2.37 -12.06 -9.91
N GLY A 95 3.45 -12.57 -9.30
CA GLY A 95 4.80 -12.41 -9.80
C GLY A 95 5.27 -10.95 -9.70
N ASP A 96 6.58 -10.76 -9.77
CA ASP A 96 7.27 -9.47 -9.79
C ASP A 96 6.90 -8.63 -11.03
N ALA A 97 5.67 -8.10 -11.11
CA ALA A 97 5.21 -7.28 -12.23
C ALA A 97 4.94 -5.82 -11.84
N GLY A 98 4.91 -5.50 -10.55
CA GLY A 98 4.48 -4.18 -10.07
C GLY A 98 5.53 -3.31 -9.38
N HIS A 99 6.60 -3.89 -8.84
CA HIS A 99 7.56 -3.15 -8.00
C HIS A 99 8.97 -3.01 -8.61
N SER A 100 9.34 -3.83 -9.59
CA SER A 100 10.55 -3.65 -10.40
C SER A 100 10.49 -2.33 -11.20
N ASN A 101 9.35 -2.06 -11.86
CA ASN A 101 9.19 -0.90 -12.74
C ASN A 101 9.22 0.45 -12.02
N SER A 102 8.60 0.59 -10.84
CA SER A 102 8.52 1.88 -10.13
C SER A 102 9.83 2.27 -9.45
N ARG A 103 10.56 1.29 -8.90
CA ARG A 103 11.86 1.52 -8.29
C ARG A 103 12.96 1.74 -9.35
N GLN A 104 12.98 0.95 -10.41
CA GLN A 104 13.91 1.15 -11.53
C GLN A 104 13.62 2.45 -12.30
N ALA A 105 12.35 2.86 -12.43
CA ALA A 105 12.00 4.18 -12.98
C ALA A 105 12.51 5.32 -12.10
N ALA A 106 12.42 5.21 -10.77
CA ALA A 106 12.95 6.23 -9.87
C ALA A 106 14.49 6.34 -9.93
N GLU A 107 15.19 5.21 -10.00
CA GLU A 107 16.66 5.17 -10.09
C GLU A 107 17.16 5.74 -11.43
N THR A 108 16.52 5.38 -12.55
CA THR A 108 16.86 5.92 -13.89
C THR A 108 16.55 7.42 -14.02
N LEU A 109 15.46 7.89 -13.41
CA LEU A 109 15.09 9.31 -13.43
C LEU A 109 16.09 10.15 -12.62
N TYR A 110 16.52 9.66 -11.46
CA TYR A 110 17.54 10.31 -10.64
C TYR A 110 18.89 10.37 -11.37
N GLU A 111 19.33 9.26 -11.98
CA GLU A 111 20.58 9.21 -12.75
C GLU A 111 20.55 10.10 -13.99
N THR A 112 19.40 10.21 -14.66
CA THR A 112 19.24 11.12 -15.81
C THR A 112 19.26 12.58 -15.37
N ALA A 113 18.64 12.91 -14.24
CA ALA A 113 18.62 14.27 -13.72
C ALA A 113 20.01 14.76 -13.27
N THR A 114 20.81 13.90 -12.62
CA THR A 114 22.17 14.26 -12.21
C THR A 114 23.10 14.45 -13.40
N LYS A 115 23.06 13.55 -14.40
CA LYS A 115 23.84 13.68 -15.64
C LYS A 115 23.47 14.95 -16.43
N ALA A 116 22.18 15.29 -16.48
CA ALA A 116 21.73 16.53 -17.12
C ALA A 116 22.24 17.77 -16.36
N GLY A 117 22.22 17.74 -15.02
CA GLY A 117 22.77 18.80 -14.19
C GLY A 117 24.27 19.02 -14.42
N ASP A 118 25.06 17.95 -14.42
CA ASP A 118 26.50 18.02 -14.67
C ASP A 118 26.82 18.51 -16.09
N ALA A 119 26.05 18.09 -17.10
CA ALA A 119 26.23 18.55 -18.48
C ALA A 119 25.93 20.04 -18.65
N VAL A 120 24.90 20.56 -17.97
CA VAL A 120 24.55 22.00 -17.99
C VAL A 120 25.61 22.83 -17.27
N LEU A 121 26.11 22.36 -16.12
CA LEU A 121 27.20 23.01 -15.40
C LEU A 121 28.50 23.03 -16.22
N GLY A 122 28.83 21.92 -16.88
CA GLY A 122 29.95 21.81 -17.81
C GLY A 122 29.85 22.82 -18.94
N ALA A 123 28.73 22.82 -19.67
CA ALA A 123 28.50 23.75 -20.78
C ALA A 123 28.55 25.23 -20.33
N ALA A 124 28.02 25.55 -19.14
CA ALA A 124 28.09 26.90 -18.60
C ALA A 124 29.53 27.33 -18.27
N SER A 125 30.35 26.42 -17.75
CA SER A 125 31.76 26.70 -17.45
C SER A 125 32.60 26.90 -18.72
N GLU A 126 32.34 26.12 -19.76
CA GLU A 126 33.00 26.25 -21.07
C GLU A 126 32.66 27.57 -21.76
N TRP A 127 31.38 27.97 -21.70
CA TRP A 127 30.93 29.27 -22.21
C TRP A 127 31.51 30.45 -21.44
N ALA A 128 31.63 30.33 -20.12
CA ALA A 128 32.29 31.35 -19.31
C ALA A 128 33.75 31.51 -19.74
N GLN A 129 34.49 30.41 -19.90
CA GLN A 129 35.90 30.42 -20.32
C GLN A 129 36.07 31.06 -21.71
N THR A 130 35.25 30.66 -22.69
CA THR A 130 35.30 31.25 -24.05
C THR A 130 34.91 32.73 -24.06
N ALA A 131 33.99 33.17 -23.21
CA ALA A 131 33.64 34.57 -23.07
C ALA A 131 34.82 35.40 -22.48
N TYR A 132 35.53 34.86 -21.49
CA TYR A 132 36.74 35.50 -20.94
C TYR A 132 37.85 35.60 -21.98
N GLU A 133 38.08 34.55 -22.77
CA GLU A 133 39.06 34.56 -23.86
C GLU A 133 38.70 35.57 -24.96
N ALA A 134 37.42 35.68 -25.33
CA ALA A 134 36.94 36.65 -26.30
C ALA A 134 37.10 38.11 -25.81
N ALA A 135 36.87 38.36 -24.52
CA ALA A 135 37.08 39.68 -23.91
C ALA A 135 38.57 40.04 -23.82
N ALA A 136 39.42 39.08 -23.45
CA ALA A 136 40.87 39.25 -23.42
C ALA A 136 41.42 39.55 -24.83
N ASN A 137 40.94 38.82 -25.85
CA ASN A 137 41.38 39.02 -27.23
C ASN A 137 40.92 40.38 -27.80
N LYS A 138 39.70 40.85 -27.47
CA LYS A 138 39.24 42.21 -27.81
C LYS A 138 40.06 43.31 -27.13
N THR A 139 40.47 43.10 -25.89
CA THR A 139 41.32 44.06 -25.17
C THR A 139 42.70 44.12 -25.82
N ALA A 140 43.31 42.97 -26.11
CA ALA A 140 44.58 42.87 -26.82
C ALA A 140 44.55 43.48 -28.23
N ALA A 141 43.43 43.37 -28.96
CA ALA A 141 43.24 43.97 -30.28
C ALA A 141 43.11 45.52 -30.24
N ASN A 142 42.59 46.08 -29.14
CA ASN A 142 42.46 47.52 -28.97
C ASN A 142 43.70 48.19 -28.36
N VAL A 143 44.61 47.44 -27.73
CA VAL A 143 45.90 47.96 -27.24
C VAL A 143 46.76 48.61 -28.34
N PRO A 144 46.97 48.00 -29.53
CA PRO A 144 47.76 48.63 -30.59
C PRO A 144 47.06 49.85 -31.22
N ALA A 145 45.72 49.87 -31.27
CA ALA A 145 44.96 51.01 -31.79
C ALA A 145 44.98 52.22 -30.84
N ALA A 146 44.84 51.97 -29.53
CA ALA A 146 45.01 53.00 -28.51
C ALA A 146 46.46 53.49 -28.43
N ALA A 147 47.45 52.61 -28.64
CA ALA A 147 48.85 53.00 -28.70
C ALA A 147 49.17 53.91 -29.90
N SER A 148 48.53 53.71 -31.07
CA SER A 148 48.68 54.63 -32.20
C SER A 148 48.00 55.98 -31.98
N GLU A 149 46.85 56.02 -31.31
CA GLU A 149 46.12 57.27 -31.02
C GLU A 149 46.84 58.11 -29.94
N VAL A 150 47.47 57.44 -28.95
CA VAL A 150 48.31 58.11 -27.94
C VAL A 150 49.65 58.55 -28.54
N ALA A 151 50.21 57.84 -29.52
CA ALA A 151 51.41 58.26 -30.24
C ALA A 151 51.16 59.49 -31.14
N GLU A 152 49.96 59.64 -31.72
CA GLU A 152 49.60 60.83 -32.50
C GLU A 152 49.31 62.06 -31.61
N ALA A 153 48.83 61.84 -30.37
CA ALA A 153 48.61 62.90 -29.39
C ALA A 153 49.89 63.37 -28.66
N VAL A 154 50.91 62.52 -28.57
CA VAL A 154 52.24 62.83 -28.00
C VAL A 154 53.22 62.99 -29.15
N GLY A 155 53.16 64.15 -29.82
CA GLY A 155 53.89 64.43 -31.05
C GLY A 155 55.37 64.00 -31.06
N VAL A 156 55.66 63.05 -31.95
CA VAL A 156 56.88 62.99 -32.77
C VAL A 156 56.43 63.00 -34.23
#